data_AF-A0AB39SNU4-F1
#
_entry.id   AF-A0AB39SNU4-F1
#
_cell.length_a   1.000
_cell.length_b   1.000
_cell.length_c   1.000
_cell.angle_alpha   90.00
_cell.angle_beta   90.00
_cell.angle_gamma   90.00
#
_symmetry.space_group_name_H-M   'P 1'
#
loop_
_entity.id
_entity.type
_entity.pdbx_description
1 polymer ?
#
loop_
_entity_poly.entity_id
_entity_poly.type
_entity_poly.pdbx_seq_one_letter_code
_entity_poly.pdbx_strand_id
1 'polypeptide(L)'
;MVRPGWFDYNAPGELALVMLQGDTRHAGDPSDGVVSRRQIAQVLVSALTSSEADHKTLELVAEHGPAPTGLAPLFADLAADPPGSLDAALDKANMPLDAEPAGVQQELEAVRTG
;
A
#
# COMPACT_ATOMS: atom_id res chain seq x y z
N MET A 1 0.92 -5.91 1.93
CA MET A 1 -0.22 -5.67 1.00
C MET A 1 0.15 -4.55 0.01
N VAL A 2 -0.30 -4.61 -1.25
CA VAL A 2 -0.10 -3.52 -2.23
C VAL A 2 -1.44 -2.88 -2.57
N ARG A 3 -1.56 -1.56 -2.36
CA ARG A 3 -2.72 -0.71 -2.68
C ARG A 3 -2.38 0.15 -3.89
N PRO A 4 -2.66 -0.31 -5.11
CA PRO A 4 -2.19 0.41 -6.28
C PRO A 4 -3.07 1.62 -6.61
N GLY A 5 -2.47 2.63 -7.23
CA GLY A 5 -3.18 3.74 -7.84
C GLY A 5 -3.99 3.33 -9.08
N TRP A 6 -4.40 4.32 -9.87
CA TRP A 6 -5.27 4.12 -11.03
C TRP A 6 -4.60 3.26 -12.12
N PHE A 7 -5.24 2.12 -12.41
CA PHE A 7 -4.72 1.09 -13.33
C PHE A 7 -4.69 1.55 -14.79
N ASP A 8 -3.50 1.50 -15.39
CA ASP A 8 -3.25 1.80 -16.81
C ASP A 8 -3.66 3.23 -17.24
N TYR A 9 -3.77 4.16 -16.29
CA TYR A 9 -3.91 5.60 -16.56
C TYR A 9 -2.56 6.30 -16.74
N ASN A 10 -1.47 5.55 -16.67
CA ASN A 10 -0.12 6.10 -16.75
C ASN A 10 0.28 6.45 -18.19
N ALA A 11 1.05 7.53 -18.32
CA ALA A 11 1.74 7.91 -19.54
C ALA A 11 2.99 7.04 -19.75
N PRO A 12 3.52 6.95 -20.99
CA PRO A 12 4.74 6.20 -21.29
C PRO A 12 5.99 6.64 -20.49
N GLY A 13 6.03 7.88 -20.01
CA GLY A 13 7.14 8.43 -19.22
C GLY A 13 7.03 8.20 -17.71
N GLU A 14 5.92 7.63 -17.24
CA GLU A 14 5.66 7.41 -15.81
C GLU A 14 6.20 6.05 -15.37
N LEU A 15 7.53 5.98 -15.26
CA LEU A 15 8.25 4.75 -14.94
C LEU A 15 8.84 4.76 -13.53
N ALA A 16 9.00 5.93 -12.91
CA ALA A 16 9.57 6.06 -11.58
C ALA A 16 8.55 5.60 -10.54
N LEU A 17 8.78 4.42 -9.95
CA LEU A 17 7.88 3.89 -8.92
C LEU A 17 8.06 4.64 -7.61
N VAL A 18 6.94 4.97 -6.98
CA VAL A 18 6.87 5.61 -5.68
C VAL A 18 5.99 4.75 -4.79
N MET A 19 6.50 4.42 -3.60
CA MET A 19 5.75 3.70 -2.57
C MET A 19 5.37 4.69 -1.47
N LEU A 20 4.08 4.80 -1.19
CA LEU A 20 3.52 5.75 -0.23
C LEU A 20 2.80 5.01 0.91
N GLN A 21 2.47 5.74 1.98
CA GLN A 21 1.69 5.24 3.11
C GLN A 21 0.79 6.35 3.67
N GLY A 22 -0.27 5.93 4.35
CA GLY A 22 -1.18 6.78 5.10
C GLY A 22 -2.34 7.38 4.31
N ASP A 23 -2.54 6.94 3.06
CA ASP A 23 -3.68 7.25 2.19
C ASP A 23 -3.97 8.76 2.21
N THR A 24 -3.08 9.53 1.58
CA THR A 24 -3.10 11.00 1.66
C THR A 24 -3.62 11.67 0.39
N ARG A 25 -3.83 10.90 -0.68
CA ARG A 25 -4.31 11.37 -1.98
C ARG A 25 -5.75 10.87 -2.19
N HIS A 26 -6.71 11.80 -2.23
CA HIS A 26 -8.15 11.51 -2.25
C HIS A 26 -8.96 12.38 -3.24
N ALA A 27 -8.36 12.81 -4.34
CA ALA A 27 -9.05 13.53 -5.40
C ALA A 27 -10.18 12.71 -6.03
N GLY A 28 -10.09 11.37 -5.98
CA GLY A 28 -11.04 10.46 -6.59
C GLY A 28 -10.90 10.38 -8.11
N ASP A 29 -9.73 10.77 -8.63
CA ASP A 29 -9.39 10.76 -10.06
C ASP A 29 -7.90 10.40 -10.25
N PRO A 30 -7.42 10.19 -11.49
CA PRO A 30 -6.04 9.77 -11.76
C PRO A 30 -4.94 10.65 -11.18
N SER A 31 -5.23 11.89 -10.78
CA SER A 31 -4.27 12.74 -10.07
C SER A 31 -3.86 12.20 -8.69
N ASP A 32 -4.60 11.25 -8.12
CA ASP A 32 -4.18 10.50 -6.93
C ASP A 32 -2.96 9.61 -7.18
N GLY A 33 -2.67 9.35 -8.46
CA GLY A 33 -1.52 8.59 -8.90
C GLY A 33 -1.94 7.37 -9.72
N VAL A 34 -1.08 7.03 -10.66
CA VAL A 34 -1.35 6.06 -11.72
C VAL A 34 -0.30 4.97 -11.68
N VAL A 35 -0.61 3.78 -12.18
CA VAL A 35 0.37 2.70 -12.29
C VAL A 35 -0.05 1.71 -13.38
N SER A 36 0.91 1.16 -14.11
CA SER A 36 0.63 0.10 -15.09
C SER A 36 0.54 -1.28 -14.44
N ARG A 37 -0.20 -2.20 -15.08
CA ARG A 37 -0.19 -3.62 -14.67
C ARG A 37 1.19 -4.25 -14.64
N ARG A 38 2.08 -3.84 -15.56
CA ARG A 38 3.46 -4.33 -15.61
C ARG A 38 4.23 -3.95 -14.35
N GLN A 39 4.09 -2.71 -13.90
CA GLN A 39 4.74 -2.22 -12.68
C GLN A 39 4.18 -2.89 -11.43
N ILE A 40 2.87 -3.10 -11.35
CA ILE A 40 2.26 -3.86 -10.25
C ILE A 40 2.84 -5.27 -10.21
N ALA A 41 2.88 -5.97 -11.35
CA ALA A 41 3.46 -7.31 -11.42
C ALA A 41 4.94 -7.32 -11.01
N GLN A 42 5.72 -6.32 -11.42
CA GLN A 42 7.12 -6.18 -11.02
C GLN A 42 7.27 -6.05 -9.49
N VAL A 43 6.45 -5.21 -8.85
CA VAL A 43 6.47 -5.00 -7.40
C VAL A 43 6.04 -6.26 -6.66
N LEU A 44 4.95 -6.90 -7.08
CA LEU A 44 4.46 -8.13 -6.47
C LEU A 44 5.48 -9.26 -6.55
N VAL A 45 6.11 -9.46 -7.72
CA VAL A 45 7.15 -10.49 -7.88
C VAL A 45 8.37 -10.17 -7.02
N SER A 46 8.81 -8.91 -6.99
CA SER A 46 9.96 -8.50 -6.17
C SER A 46 9.72 -8.65 -4.67
N ALA A 47 8.49 -8.43 -4.20
CA ALA A 47 8.13 -8.55 -2.80
C ALA A 47 8.25 -10.01 -2.29
N LEU A 48 8.07 -11.00 -3.17
CA LEU A 48 8.20 -12.42 -2.79
C LEU A 48 9.63 -12.82 -2.36
N THR A 49 10.63 -12.03 -2.72
CA THR A 49 12.05 -12.36 -2.51
C THR A 49 12.83 -11.28 -1.77
N SER A 50 12.17 -10.24 -1.28
CA SER A 50 12.79 -9.10 -0.57
C SER A 50 12.32 -9.09 0.87
N SER A 51 13.23 -9.32 1.82
CA SER A 51 12.92 -9.24 3.25
C SER A 51 12.47 -7.84 3.68
N GLU A 52 12.87 -6.81 2.93
CA GLU A 52 12.47 -5.42 3.15
C GLU A 52 10.97 -5.21 2.93
N ALA A 53 10.32 -6.07 2.15
CA ALA A 53 8.89 -6.04 1.89
C ALA A 53 8.04 -6.71 2.99
N ASP A 54 8.68 -7.38 3.96
CA ASP A 54 7.98 -8.07 5.04
C ASP A 54 7.18 -7.08 5.90
N HIS A 55 5.94 -7.46 6.19
CA HIS A 55 5.00 -6.66 6.99
C HIS A 55 4.83 -5.22 6.50
N LYS A 56 4.89 -5.00 5.17
CA LYS A 56 4.61 -3.69 4.58
C LYS A 56 3.25 -3.66 3.92
N THR A 57 2.47 -2.63 4.25
CA THR A 57 1.39 -2.16 3.39
C THR A 57 1.81 -0.86 2.72
N LEU A 58 1.67 -0.82 1.40
CA LEU A 58 2.14 0.29 0.58
C LEU A 58 1.11 0.69 -0.47
N GLU A 59 1.01 1.98 -0.71
CA GLU A 59 0.37 2.55 -1.89
C GLU A 59 1.38 2.57 -3.05
N LEU A 60 0.98 2.15 -4.25
CA LEU A 60 1.88 2.06 -5.41
C LEU A 60 1.42 2.97 -6.54
N VAL A 61 2.27 3.94 -6.89
CA VAL A 61 2.08 4.84 -8.03
C VAL A 61 3.37 4.95 -8.85
N ALA A 62 3.25 5.49 -10.06
CA ALA A 62 4.35 5.77 -10.95
C ALA A 62 4.31 7.24 -11.38
N GLU A 63 5.44 7.90 -11.27
CA GLU A 63 5.63 9.30 -11.64
C GLU A 63 6.56 9.43 -12.85
N HIS A 64 6.54 10.60 -13.48
CA HIS A 64 7.41 10.89 -14.62
C HIS A 64 8.89 10.76 -14.22
N GLY A 65 9.62 9.89 -14.91
CA GLY A 65 11.02 9.64 -14.60
C GLY A 65 11.48 8.25 -15.01
N PRO A 66 12.78 7.94 -14.82
CA PRO A 66 13.32 6.63 -15.13
C PRO A 66 12.78 5.57 -14.16
N ALA A 67 12.69 4.32 -14.63
CA ALA A 67 12.40 3.19 -13.76
C ALA A 67 13.50 3.00 -12.71
N PRO A 68 13.18 2.60 -11.47
CA PRO A 68 14.18 2.27 -10.47
C PRO A 68 14.99 1.04 -10.88
N THR A 69 16.26 1.01 -10.50
CA THR A 69 17.17 -0.11 -10.80
C THR A 69 16.99 -1.31 -9.86
N GLY A 70 16.27 -1.11 -8.75
CA GLY A 70 15.91 -2.14 -7.78
C GLY A 70 14.82 -1.64 -6.83
N LEU A 71 14.08 -2.56 -6.20
CA LEU A 71 12.92 -2.22 -5.36
C LEU A 71 13.18 -2.33 -3.86
N ALA A 72 14.22 -3.06 -3.43
CA ALA A 72 14.54 -3.22 -2.02
C ALA A 72 14.70 -1.89 -1.25
N PRO A 73 15.37 -0.85 -1.80
CA PRO A 73 15.44 0.45 -1.11
C PRO A 73 14.07 1.10 -0.92
N LEU A 74 13.18 0.99 -1.91
CA LEU A 74 11.83 1.55 -1.82
C LEU A 74 10.99 0.85 -0.74
N PHE A 75 11.14 -0.48 -0.58
CA PHE A 75 10.49 -1.20 0.51
C PHE A 75 11.09 -0.85 1.88
N ALA A 76 12.41 -0.69 1.96
CA ALA A 76 13.12 -0.39 3.19
C ALA A 76 12.73 0.98 3.79
N ASP A 77 12.37 1.94 2.94
CA ASP A 77 11.93 3.28 3.34
C ASP A 77 10.52 3.31 3.97
N LEU A 78 9.75 2.23 3.85
CA LEU A 78 8.40 2.13 4.42
C LEU A 78 8.43 1.79 5.91
N ALA A 79 7.45 2.27 6.68
CA ALA A 79 7.18 1.76 8.02
C ALA A 79 6.55 0.36 7.94
N ALA A 80 6.94 -0.52 8.86
CA ALA A 80 6.29 -1.83 9.00
C ALA A 80 4.94 -1.70 9.72
N ASP A 81 3.97 -2.48 9.27
CA ASP A 81 2.67 -2.60 9.91
C ASP A 81 2.86 -3.18 11.34
N PRO A 82 2.26 -2.57 12.38
CA PRO A 82 2.42 -3.09 13.73
C PRO A 82 1.84 -4.51 13.85
N PRO A 83 2.54 -5.46 14.51
CA PRO A 83 2.03 -6.82 14.67
C PRO A 83 0.66 -6.84 15.35
N GLY A 84 -0.31 -7.53 14.75
CA GLY A 84 -1.67 -7.67 15.28
C GLY A 84 -2.57 -6.43 15.13
N SER A 85 -2.06 -5.36 14.49
CA SER A 85 -2.88 -4.20 14.12
C SER A 85 -3.92 -4.58 13.07
N LEU A 86 -5.07 -3.91 13.12
CA LEU A 86 -6.07 -3.96 12.05
C LEU A 86 -5.71 -2.99 10.92
N ASP A 87 -5.09 -1.87 11.28
CA ASP A 87 -4.70 -0.80 10.36
C ASP A 87 -3.24 -0.95 9.91
N ALA A 88 -2.95 -0.48 8.69
CA ALA A 88 -1.59 -0.40 8.20
C ALA A 88 -0.80 0.74 8.88
N ALA A 89 0.52 0.70 8.75
CA ALA A 89 1.36 1.80 9.20
C ALA A 89 0.93 3.13 8.53
N LEU A 90 0.78 4.16 9.37
CA LEU A 90 0.38 5.53 9.00
C LEU A 90 -1.06 5.71 8.51
N ASP A 91 -1.89 4.65 8.51
CA ASP A 91 -3.32 4.80 8.25
C ASP A 91 -3.94 5.76 9.28
N LYS A 92 -4.87 6.60 8.82
CA LYS A 92 -5.56 7.57 9.67
C LYS A 92 -6.52 6.83 10.60
N ALA A 93 -6.60 7.26 11.87
CA ALA A 93 -7.59 6.77 12.82
C ALA A 93 -9.00 7.35 12.55
N ASN A 94 -9.56 7.04 11.38
CA ASN A 94 -10.86 7.53 10.93
C ASN A 94 -12.01 6.56 11.23
N MET A 95 -11.70 5.32 11.63
CA MET A 95 -12.65 4.32 12.09
C MET A 95 -12.09 3.56 13.31
N PRO A 96 -12.14 4.17 14.51
CA PRO A 96 -11.63 3.51 15.70
C PRO A 96 -12.54 2.34 16.11
N LEU A 97 -11.94 1.24 16.56
CA LEU A 97 -12.63 -0.03 16.86
C LEU A 97 -13.75 0.12 17.90
N ASP A 98 -13.62 1.04 18.85
CA ASP A 98 -14.63 1.28 19.89
C ASP A 98 -15.86 2.04 19.36
N ALA A 99 -15.73 2.72 18.21
CA ALA A 99 -16.82 3.37 17.50
C ALA A 99 -17.51 2.44 16.50
N GLU A 100 -16.95 1.26 16.22
CA GLU A 100 -17.57 0.27 15.35
C GLU A 100 -18.86 -0.30 15.97
N PRO A 101 -19.84 -0.75 15.17
CA PRO A 101 -21.02 -1.43 15.69
C PRO A 101 -20.66 -2.65 16.54
N ALA A 102 -21.42 -2.90 17.61
CA ALA A 102 -21.14 -3.98 18.55
C ALA A 102 -21.01 -5.37 17.89
N GLY A 103 -21.74 -5.63 16.80
CA GLY A 103 -21.60 -6.87 16.04
C GLY A 103 -20.21 -7.03 15.40
N VAL A 104 -19.67 -5.96 14.82
CA VAL A 104 -18.31 -5.96 14.23
C VAL A 104 -17.26 -6.20 15.30
N GLN A 105 -17.38 -5.54 16.46
CA GLN A 105 -16.47 -5.75 17.58
C GLN A 105 -16.46 -7.21 18.08
N GLN A 106 -17.65 -7.82 18.20
CA GLN A 106 -17.78 -9.22 18.63
C GLN A 106 -17.19 -10.20 17.61
N GLU A 107 -17.40 -9.97 16.32
CA GLU A 107 -16.85 -10.81 15.25
C GLU A 107 -15.32 -10.72 15.21
N LEU A 108 -14.75 -9.52 15.34
CA LEU A 108 -13.30 -9.33 15.39
C LEU A 108 -12.67 -10.04 16.59
N GLU A 109 -13.31 -9.99 17.76
CA GLU A 109 -12.84 -10.71 18.95
C GLU A 109 -12.93 -12.24 18.78
N ALA A 110 -13.97 -12.74 18.13
CA ALA A 110 -14.11 -14.17 17.83
C ALA A 110 -13.01 -14.67 16.90
N VAL A 111 -12.59 -13.88 15.90
CA VAL A 111 -11.48 -14.23 14.98
C VAL A 111 -10.12 -14.17 15.67
N ARG A 112 -9.93 -13.28 16.65
CA ARG A 112 -8.65 -13.16 17.39
C ARG A 112 -8.41 -14.28 18.39
N THR A 113 -9.47 -14.91 18.89
CA THR A 113 -9.42 -15.90 19.96
C THR A 113 -9.51 -17.35 19.47
N GLY A 114 -9.84 -17.58 18.20
CA GLY A 114 -9.92 -18.89 17.54
C GLY A 114 -8.65 -19.26 16.78
#